data_AF-A0A6I9MRT6-F1
#
_entry.id   AF-A0A6I9MRT6-F1
#
_cell.length_a   1.000
_cell.length_b   1.000
_cell.length_c   1.000
_cell.angle_alpha   90.00
_cell.angle_beta   90.00
_cell.angle_gamma   90.00
#
_symmetry.space_group_name_H-M   'P 1'
#
loop_
_entity.id
_entity.type
_entity.pdbx_description
1 polymer ?
#
loop_
_entity_poly.entity_id
_entity_poly.type
_entity_poly.pdbx_seq_one_letter_code
_entity_poly.pdbx_strand_id
1 'polypeptide(L)'
;MDDVNIAFQYLLQLTPLLDKADQRCNCDCLGMLLQECNKLGLLSDSNTTCLTSKREFSPRLKTAENANIQPNPGLILRAEPTVTNILKTVDADHSKSPEGLLGVLGHMLSGKSLDLLLAAAAATGKLKSFARKFIKLNEFPKHISGEGSKSASVRALLFDISFLMLCHVVQTYGSEVILSDPSPSGETPFFETWLQTCMPEEGKTLNPDHPCFRPEPGKVESLVTLLNNSSEMKLV
;
A
#
# COMPACT_ATOMS: atom_id res chain seq x y z
N MET A 1 -29.09 17.44 -5.37
CA MET A 1 -29.53 16.18 -4.73
C MET A 1 -30.17 15.26 -5.77
N ASP A 2 -31.03 15.79 -6.65
CA ASP A 2 -31.59 15.03 -7.78
C ASP A 2 -30.54 14.53 -8.77
N ASP A 3 -29.47 15.29 -9.04
CA ASP A 3 -28.40 14.87 -9.95
C ASP A 3 -27.71 13.56 -9.52
N VAL A 4 -27.53 13.36 -8.21
CA VAL A 4 -26.94 12.13 -7.65
C VAL A 4 -27.89 10.95 -7.87
N ASN A 5 -29.18 11.15 -7.61
CA ASN A 5 -30.20 10.14 -7.86
C ASN A 5 -30.29 9.78 -9.35
N ILE A 6 -30.24 10.76 -10.25
CA ILE A 6 -30.23 10.57 -11.70
C ILE A 6 -28.97 9.80 -12.14
N ALA A 7 -27.80 10.14 -11.61
CA ALA A 7 -26.56 9.41 -11.89
C ALA A 7 -26.65 7.93 -11.51
N PHE A 8 -27.24 7.61 -10.35
CA PHE A 8 -27.49 6.22 -9.96
C PHE A 8 -28.51 5.51 -10.88
N GLN A 9 -29.50 6.22 -11.40
CA GLN A 9 -30.42 5.66 -12.39
C GLN A 9 -29.71 5.30 -13.70
N TYR A 10 -28.77 6.13 -14.16
CA TYR A 10 -27.92 5.77 -15.30
C TYR A 10 -26.99 4.60 -14.99
N LEU A 11 -26.39 4.58 -13.79
CA LEU A 11 -25.53 3.47 -13.37
C LEU A 11 -26.28 2.14 -13.36
N LEU A 12 -27.55 2.14 -12.94
CA LEU A 12 -28.42 0.95 -12.97
C LEU A 12 -28.67 0.40 -14.38
N GLN A 13 -28.50 1.20 -15.44
CA GLN A 13 -28.59 0.71 -16.82
C GLN A 13 -27.36 -0.13 -17.23
N LEU A 14 -26.27 -0.05 -16.47
CA LEU A 14 -25.02 -0.78 -16.71
C LEU A 14 -24.97 -2.12 -15.97
N THR A 15 -26.07 -2.87 -15.96
CA THR A 15 -26.21 -4.14 -15.22
C THR A 15 -25.04 -5.12 -15.39
N PRO A 16 -24.53 -5.41 -16.61
CA PRO A 16 -23.42 -6.35 -16.78
C PRO A 16 -22.12 -5.89 -16.10
N LEU A 17 -21.89 -4.58 -16.03
CA LEU A 17 -20.71 -4.01 -15.37
C LEU A 17 -20.83 -4.16 -13.85
N LEU A 18 -22.00 -3.83 -13.31
CA LEU A 18 -22.30 -3.98 -11.88
C LEU A 18 -22.23 -5.44 -11.45
N ASP A 19 -22.77 -6.37 -12.25
CA ASP A 19 -22.70 -7.81 -11.97
C ASP A 19 -21.25 -8.30 -11.93
N LYS A 20 -20.40 -7.81 -12.85
CA LYS A 20 -18.98 -8.12 -12.87
C LYS A 20 -18.25 -7.54 -11.65
N ALA A 21 -18.63 -6.35 -11.19
CA ALA A 21 -18.08 -5.75 -9.96
C ALA A 21 -18.50 -6.55 -8.72
N ASP A 22 -19.78 -6.89 -8.60
CA ASP A 22 -20.32 -7.70 -7.50
C ASP A 22 -19.65 -9.08 -7.43
N GLN A 23 -19.41 -9.71 -8.58
CA GLN A 23 -18.66 -10.97 -8.65
C GLN A 23 -17.22 -10.82 -8.21
N ARG A 24 -16.53 -9.75 -8.64
CA ARG A 24 -15.12 -9.50 -8.28
C ARG A 24 -14.93 -9.22 -6.79
N CYS A 25 -15.84 -8.45 -6.19
CA CYS A 25 -15.78 -8.06 -4.79
C CYS A 25 -16.53 -9.04 -3.86
N ASN A 26 -17.28 -9.98 -4.43
CA ASN A 26 -18.17 -10.91 -3.74
C ASN A 26 -19.14 -10.19 -2.77
N CYS A 27 -19.72 -9.08 -3.21
CA CYS A 27 -20.64 -8.25 -2.41
C CYS A 27 -21.62 -7.47 -3.29
N ASP A 28 -22.65 -6.88 -2.69
CA ASP A 28 -23.52 -5.89 -3.33
C ASP A 28 -22.84 -4.53 -3.35
N CYS A 29 -22.03 -4.24 -4.37
CA CYS A 29 -21.25 -3.00 -4.42
C CYS A 29 -22.16 -1.77 -4.49
N LEU A 30 -23.21 -1.86 -5.30
CA LEU A 30 -24.16 -0.76 -5.48
C LEU A 30 -24.97 -0.52 -4.21
N GLY A 31 -25.52 -1.57 -3.60
CA GLY A 31 -26.29 -1.45 -2.37
C GLY A 31 -25.47 -0.85 -1.22
N MET A 32 -24.21 -1.28 -1.06
CA MET A 32 -23.30 -0.69 -0.07
C MET A 32 -23.04 0.80 -0.35
N LEU A 33 -22.80 1.17 -1.61
CA LEU A 33 -22.59 2.57 -1.99
C LEU A 33 -23.83 3.43 -1.75
N LEU A 34 -25.03 2.93 -2.10
CA LEU A 34 -26.30 3.62 -1.88
C LEU A 34 -26.54 3.88 -0.39
N GLN A 35 -26.20 2.92 0.49
CA GLN A 35 -26.30 3.09 1.94
C GLN A 35 -25.38 4.20 2.46
N GLU A 36 -24.12 4.27 1.99
CA GLU A 36 -23.21 5.34 2.39
C GLU A 36 -23.66 6.71 1.87
N CYS A 37 -24.16 6.78 0.62
CA CYS A 37 -24.74 8.01 0.10
C CYS A 37 -25.95 8.48 0.92
N ASN A 38 -26.79 7.56 1.38
CA ASN A 38 -27.92 7.90 2.27
C ASN A 38 -27.44 8.43 3.63
N LYS A 39 -26.47 7.75 4.26
CA LYS A 39 -25.87 8.19 5.54
C LYS A 39 -25.26 9.59 5.45
N LEU A 40 -24.64 9.92 4.33
CA LEU A 40 -24.05 11.24 4.07
C LEU A 40 -25.09 12.29 3.64
N GLY A 41 -26.38 11.93 3.57
CA GLY A 41 -27.43 12.83 3.12
C GLY A 41 -27.33 13.20 1.64
N LEU A 42 -26.65 12.40 0.82
CA LEU A 42 -26.58 12.57 -0.64
C LEU A 42 -27.82 12.00 -1.34
N LEU A 43 -28.46 11.01 -0.72
CA LEU A 43 -29.72 10.40 -1.15
C LEU A 43 -30.74 10.38 -0.02
N SER A 44 -32.01 10.66 -0.35
CA SER A 44 -33.12 10.43 0.58
C SER A 44 -33.40 8.94 0.78
N ASP A 45 -34.10 8.60 1.86
CA ASP A 45 -34.52 7.21 2.13
C ASP A 45 -35.41 6.67 1.00
N SER A 46 -36.27 7.52 0.45
CA SER A 46 -37.15 7.18 -0.68
C SER A 46 -36.36 6.83 -1.95
N ASN A 47 -35.35 7.65 -2.30
CA ASN A 47 -34.50 7.41 -3.46
C ASN A 47 -33.66 6.16 -3.27
N THR A 48 -33.08 5.98 -2.08
CA THR A 48 -32.26 4.81 -1.74
C THR A 48 -33.07 3.51 -1.85
N THR A 49 -34.28 3.49 -1.30
CA THR A 49 -35.19 2.33 -1.38
C THR A 49 -35.60 2.04 -2.82
N CYS A 50 -35.96 3.09 -3.58
CA CYS A 50 -36.32 2.97 -5.00
C CYS A 50 -35.17 2.39 -5.84
N LEU A 51 -33.96 2.95 -5.72
CA LEU A 51 -32.77 2.48 -6.45
C LEU A 51 -32.41 1.03 -6.08
N THR A 52 -32.48 0.69 -4.79
CA THR A 52 -32.22 -0.68 -4.31
C THR A 52 -33.22 -1.67 -4.89
N SER A 53 -34.52 -1.31 -4.94
CA SER A 53 -35.56 -2.18 -5.50
C SER A 53 -35.44 -2.39 -7.01
N LYS A 54 -34.89 -1.41 -7.75
CA LYS A 54 -34.65 -1.50 -9.20
C LYS A 54 -33.45 -2.37 -9.56
N ARG A 55 -32.57 -2.66 -8.61
CA ARG A 55 -31.45 -3.58 -8.80
C ARG A 55 -31.98 -5.01 -8.78
N GLU A 56 -32.27 -5.57 -9.95
CA GLU A 56 -32.52 -7.00 -10.05
C GLU A 56 -31.22 -7.77 -9.78
N PHE A 57 -31.22 -8.53 -8.68
CA PHE A 57 -30.08 -9.38 -8.34
C PHE A 57 -30.00 -10.56 -9.29
N SER A 58 -29.07 -10.52 -10.25
CA SER A 58 -28.73 -11.70 -11.04
C SER A 58 -28.19 -12.77 -10.09
N PRO A 59 -28.72 -14.01 -10.12
CA PRO A 59 -28.34 -15.05 -9.16
C PRO A 59 -26.82 -15.24 -9.20
N ARG A 60 -26.18 -15.09 -8.03
CA ARG A 60 -24.73 -15.22 -7.81
C ARG A 60 -24.19 -16.36 -8.67
N LEU A 61 -23.59 -16.04 -9.81
CA LEU A 61 -22.86 -17.01 -10.62
C LEU A 61 -21.68 -17.45 -9.75
N LYS A 62 -21.85 -18.61 -9.11
CA LYS A 62 -20.85 -19.28 -8.31
C LYS A 62 -19.73 -19.74 -9.23
N THR A 63 -18.88 -18.82 -9.64
CA THR A 63 -17.60 -19.18 -10.24
C THR A 63 -16.53 -18.74 -9.27
N ALA A 64 -16.18 -19.66 -8.37
CA ALA A 64 -15.16 -19.51 -7.34
C ALA A 64 -13.76 -19.23 -7.90
N GLU A 65 -13.58 -19.24 -9.22
CA GLU A 65 -12.29 -19.08 -9.88
C GLU A 65 -11.77 -17.64 -9.87
N ASN A 66 -12.64 -16.63 -9.74
CA ASN A 66 -12.25 -15.21 -9.87
C ASN A 66 -12.39 -14.36 -8.58
N ALA A 67 -12.76 -14.95 -7.44
CA ALA A 67 -12.90 -14.26 -6.15
C ALA A 67 -11.57 -13.73 -5.55
N ASN A 68 -10.54 -13.61 -6.39
CA ASN A 68 -9.16 -13.52 -5.99
C ASN A 68 -8.45 -12.21 -6.38
N ILE A 69 -9.12 -11.20 -6.94
CA ILE A 69 -8.42 -9.99 -7.40
C ILE A 69 -8.56 -8.82 -6.42
N GLN A 70 -9.67 -8.71 -5.68
CA GLN A 70 -9.91 -7.59 -4.77
C GLN A 70 -10.49 -8.05 -3.42
N PRO A 71 -10.09 -7.44 -2.30
CA PRO A 71 -10.63 -7.79 -0.99
C PRO A 71 -12.10 -7.39 -0.87
N ASN A 72 -12.90 -8.28 -0.27
CA ASN A 72 -14.32 -8.00 0.01
C ASN A 72 -14.45 -6.78 0.93
N PRO A 73 -15.33 -5.79 0.64
CA PRO A 73 -15.51 -4.61 1.48
C PRO A 73 -15.80 -4.88 2.96
N GLY A 74 -16.55 -5.96 3.27
CA GLY A 74 -16.80 -6.38 4.64
C GLY A 74 -15.53 -6.86 5.37
N LEU A 75 -14.57 -7.46 4.65
CA LEU A 75 -13.26 -7.80 5.20
C LEU A 75 -12.38 -6.56 5.40
N ILE A 76 -12.42 -5.62 4.44
CA ILE A 76 -11.69 -4.35 4.51
C ILE A 76 -12.08 -3.58 5.79
N LEU A 77 -13.38 -3.41 6.02
CA LEU A 77 -13.88 -2.69 7.20
C LEU A 77 -13.52 -3.41 8.51
N ARG A 78 -13.52 -4.75 8.52
CA ARG A 78 -13.10 -5.55 9.70
C ARG A 78 -11.60 -5.51 9.96
N ALA A 79 -10.78 -5.20 8.96
CA ALA A 79 -9.33 -5.15 9.09
C ALA A 79 -8.82 -3.83 9.71
N GLU A 80 -9.67 -2.83 9.91
CA GLU A 80 -9.27 -1.53 10.49
C GLU A 80 -8.53 -1.66 11.84
N PRO A 81 -8.99 -2.46 12.83
CA PRO A 81 -8.27 -2.62 14.10
C PRO A 81 -6.88 -3.21 13.88
N THR A 82 -6.74 -4.15 12.93
CA THR A 82 -5.47 -4.76 12.57
C THR A 82 -4.50 -3.74 11.96
N VAL A 83 -4.97 -2.91 11.02
CA VAL A 83 -4.16 -1.80 10.45
C VAL A 83 -3.68 -0.88 11.57
N THR A 84 -4.57 -0.51 12.49
CA THR A 84 -4.25 0.38 13.61
C THR A 84 -3.23 -0.23 14.57
N ASN A 85 -3.33 -1.53 14.85
CA ASN A 85 -2.36 -2.24 15.70
C ASN A 85 -1.00 -2.37 15.03
N ILE A 86 -0.96 -2.69 13.73
CA ILE A 86 0.29 -2.74 12.96
C ILE A 86 0.96 -1.36 12.95
N LEU A 87 0.22 -0.29 12.69
CA LEU A 87 0.75 1.08 12.75
C LEU A 87 1.42 1.39 14.10
N LYS A 88 0.80 0.98 15.21
CA LYS A 88 1.39 1.12 16.55
C LYS A 88 2.65 0.29 16.71
N THR A 89 2.65 -0.96 16.24
CA THR A 89 3.81 -1.83 16.31
C THR A 89 4.96 -1.26 15.50
N VAL A 90 4.75 -0.80 14.27
CA VAL A 90 5.82 -0.22 13.42
C VAL A 90 6.37 1.08 14.02
N ASP A 91 5.55 1.84 14.75
CA ASP A 91 6.00 3.10 15.37
C ASP A 91 6.81 2.92 16.66
N ALA A 92 6.80 1.72 17.25
CA ALA A 92 7.61 1.43 18.42
C ALA A 92 9.12 1.55 18.12
N ASP A 93 9.92 1.81 19.16
CA ASP A 93 11.38 1.88 19.01
C ASP A 93 11.96 0.46 18.86
N HIS A 94 12.33 0.10 17.63
CA HIS A 94 12.94 -1.19 17.29
C HIS A 94 14.47 -1.13 17.18
N SER A 95 15.10 -0.04 17.62
CA SER A 95 16.56 0.14 17.53
C SER A 95 17.34 -0.98 18.22
N LYS A 96 16.77 -1.59 19.27
CA LYS A 96 17.41 -2.64 20.09
C LYS A 96 16.95 -4.07 19.79
N SER A 97 15.80 -4.27 19.14
CA SER A 97 15.23 -5.61 18.89
C SER A 97 14.35 -5.64 17.63
N PRO A 98 14.95 -5.63 16.42
CA PRO A 98 14.22 -5.57 15.16
C PRO A 98 13.50 -6.88 14.77
N GLU A 99 13.75 -7.99 15.44
CA GLU A 99 13.25 -9.33 15.08
C GLU A 99 11.72 -9.43 15.19
N GLY A 100 11.13 -8.81 16.21
CA GLY A 100 9.69 -8.80 16.42
C GLY A 100 8.95 -8.10 15.27
N LEU A 101 9.52 -6.99 14.79
CA LEU A 101 8.99 -6.26 13.64
C LEU A 101 9.09 -7.08 12.35
N LEU A 102 10.22 -7.77 12.15
CA LEU A 102 10.42 -8.63 10.98
C LEU A 102 9.37 -9.75 10.90
N GLY A 103 9.03 -10.36 12.04
CA GLY A 103 7.95 -11.35 12.11
C GLY A 103 6.60 -10.79 11.68
N VAL A 104 6.25 -9.57 12.13
CA VAL A 104 5.00 -8.90 11.75
C VAL A 104 4.96 -8.61 10.25
N LEU A 105 6.03 -8.04 9.67
CA LEU A 105 6.09 -7.76 8.23
C LEU A 105 6.09 -9.05 7.40
N GLY A 106 6.77 -10.10 7.86
CA GLY A 106 6.75 -11.41 7.22
C GLY A 106 5.34 -12.00 7.11
N HIS A 107 4.52 -11.87 8.16
CA HIS A 107 3.11 -12.28 8.09
C HIS A 107 2.28 -11.42 7.13
N MET A 108 2.59 -10.12 6.99
CA MET A 108 1.88 -9.25 6.04
C MET A 108 2.18 -9.62 4.58
N LEU A 109 3.40 -10.06 4.29
CA LEU A 109 3.79 -10.51 2.94
C LEU A 109 3.15 -11.85 2.54
N SER A 110 2.52 -12.56 3.49
CA SER A 110 1.90 -13.85 3.19
C SER A 110 0.54 -13.68 2.50
N GLY A 111 0.42 -14.26 1.32
CA GLY A 111 -0.83 -14.29 0.54
C GLY A 111 -1.32 -12.90 0.15
N LYS A 112 -2.53 -12.54 0.58
CA LYS A 112 -3.21 -11.26 0.27
C LYS A 112 -3.35 -10.34 1.47
N SER A 113 -2.63 -10.66 2.55
CA SER A 113 -2.72 -9.91 3.80
C SER A 113 -2.33 -8.44 3.57
N LEU A 114 -1.25 -8.20 2.81
CA LEU A 114 -0.83 -6.85 2.44
C LEU A 114 -1.90 -6.09 1.68
N ASP A 115 -2.46 -6.65 0.61
CA ASP A 115 -3.49 -5.97 -0.21
C ASP A 115 -4.73 -5.62 0.62
N LEU A 116 -5.16 -6.54 1.49
CA LEU A 116 -6.28 -6.30 2.40
C LEU A 116 -5.99 -5.15 3.37
N LEU A 117 -4.79 -5.13 3.95
CA LEU A 117 -4.38 -4.10 4.91
C LEU A 117 -4.22 -2.74 4.23
N LEU A 118 -3.65 -2.68 3.03
CA LEU A 118 -3.54 -1.44 2.26
C LEU A 118 -4.92 -0.93 1.85
N ALA A 119 -5.81 -1.81 1.40
CA ALA A 119 -7.19 -1.43 1.08
C ALA A 119 -7.94 -0.91 2.31
N ALA A 120 -7.74 -1.51 3.49
CA ALA A 120 -8.32 -1.04 4.75
C ALA A 120 -7.72 0.30 5.19
N ALA A 121 -6.41 0.49 5.05
CA ALA A 121 -5.76 1.77 5.33
C ALA A 121 -6.26 2.87 4.38
N ALA A 122 -6.47 2.57 3.10
CA ALA A 122 -7.03 3.49 2.13
C ALA A 122 -8.47 3.87 2.46
N ALA A 123 -9.33 2.88 2.71
CA ALA A 123 -10.74 3.09 3.03
C ALA A 123 -10.96 3.88 4.33
N THR A 124 -10.01 3.82 5.27
CA THR A 124 -10.06 4.53 6.56
C THR A 124 -9.24 5.83 6.58
N GLY A 125 -8.68 6.26 5.44
CA GLY A 125 -7.88 7.47 5.35
C GLY A 125 -6.51 7.40 6.05
N LYS A 126 -6.06 6.20 6.43
CA LYS A 126 -4.80 5.95 7.14
C LYS A 126 -3.64 5.57 6.22
N LEU A 127 -3.86 5.43 4.91
CA LEU A 127 -2.86 4.95 3.94
C LEU A 127 -1.55 5.75 3.95
N LYS A 128 -1.64 7.10 3.93
CA LYS A 128 -0.44 7.95 4.00
C LYS A 128 0.37 7.71 5.28
N SER A 129 -0.31 7.62 6.42
CA SER A 129 0.32 7.32 7.71
C SER A 129 1.01 5.96 7.67
N PHE A 130 0.34 4.96 7.08
CA PHE A 130 0.86 3.62 6.86
C PHE A 130 2.14 3.62 6.03
N ALA A 131 2.14 4.29 4.88
CA ALA A 131 3.31 4.41 4.03
C ALA A 131 4.47 5.13 4.72
N ARG A 132 4.20 6.24 5.43
CA ARG A 132 5.23 6.97 6.19
C ARG A 132 5.92 6.12 7.25
N LYS A 133 5.22 5.15 7.86
CA LYS A 133 5.86 4.21 8.80
C LYS A 133 6.89 3.33 8.10
N PHE A 134 6.63 2.87 6.88
CA PHE A 134 7.62 2.12 6.10
C PHE A 134 8.78 3.00 5.62
N ILE A 135 8.53 4.26 5.24
CA ILE A 135 9.61 5.20 4.90
C ILE A 135 10.56 5.35 6.10
N LYS A 136 10.01 5.51 7.31
CA LYS A 136 10.81 5.59 8.53
C LYS A 136 11.66 4.33 8.75
N LEU A 137 11.15 3.14 8.45
CA LEU A 137 11.95 1.89 8.50
C LEU A 137 13.09 1.89 7.48
N ASN A 138 12.84 2.42 6.29
CA ASN A 138 13.86 2.56 5.24
C ASN A 138 14.99 3.56 5.61
N GLU A 139 14.74 4.45 6.56
CA GLU A 139 15.75 5.37 7.10
C GLU A 139 16.58 4.77 8.23
N PHE A 140 16.13 3.69 8.88
CA PHE A 140 16.80 3.09 10.04
C PHE A 140 18.28 2.75 9.80
N PRO A 141 18.69 2.18 8.65
CA PRO A 141 20.09 1.86 8.41
C PRO A 141 21.06 3.05 8.50
N LYS A 142 20.59 4.29 8.29
CA LYS A 142 21.44 5.50 8.33
C LYS A 142 21.95 5.84 9.73
N HIS A 143 21.27 5.38 10.78
CA HIS A 143 21.51 5.83 12.15
C HIS A 143 22.28 4.82 13.01
N ILE A 144 22.85 3.76 12.40
CA ILE A 144 23.43 2.66 13.16
C ILE A 144 24.93 2.60 13.01
N SER A 145 25.61 2.42 14.15
CA SER A 145 27.06 2.30 14.25
C SER A 145 27.41 1.18 15.22
N GLY A 146 28.26 0.23 14.79
CA GLY A 146 28.82 -0.81 15.65
C GLY A 146 27.84 -1.94 16.01
N GLU A 147 27.28 -2.62 15.01
CA GLU A 147 26.34 -3.74 15.21
C GLU A 147 26.93 -5.12 14.92
N GLY A 148 26.42 -6.15 15.61
CA GLY A 148 26.77 -7.54 15.33
C GLY A 148 26.10 -8.09 14.07
N SER A 149 26.75 -9.05 13.41
CA SER A 149 26.34 -9.64 12.11
C SER A 149 24.87 -10.08 12.03
N LYS A 150 24.30 -10.66 13.11
CA LYS A 150 22.89 -11.09 13.13
C LYS A 150 21.90 -9.92 13.09
N SER A 151 22.15 -8.85 13.83
CA SER A 151 21.24 -7.70 13.83
C SER A 151 21.33 -6.92 12.51
N ALA A 152 22.50 -6.96 11.85
CA ALA A 152 22.69 -6.42 10.50
C ALA A 152 21.85 -7.13 9.46
N SER A 153 21.86 -8.46 9.45
CA SER A 153 21.06 -9.22 8.49
C SER A 153 19.55 -8.99 8.67
N VAL A 154 19.07 -8.93 9.92
CA VAL A 154 17.65 -8.63 10.20
C VAL A 154 17.26 -7.25 9.70
N ARG A 155 18.12 -6.24 9.88
CA ARG A 155 17.84 -4.88 9.42
C ARG A 155 17.91 -4.72 7.91
N ALA A 156 18.85 -5.39 7.24
CA ALA A 156 18.89 -5.45 5.79
C ALA A 156 17.57 -6.02 5.24
N LEU A 157 17.09 -7.13 5.83
CA LEU A 157 15.83 -7.73 5.41
C LEU A 157 14.61 -6.83 5.69
N LEU A 158 14.59 -6.13 6.82
CA LEU A 158 13.55 -5.12 7.11
C LEU A 158 13.54 -3.99 6.08
N PHE A 159 14.71 -3.51 5.68
CA PHE A 159 14.85 -2.51 4.63
C PHE A 159 14.27 -3.04 3.32
N ASP A 160 14.70 -4.22 2.88
CA ASP A 160 14.24 -4.82 1.61
C ASP A 160 12.72 -5.01 1.58
N ILE A 161 12.16 -5.57 2.66
CA ILE A 161 10.71 -5.80 2.77
C ILE A 161 9.95 -4.48 2.75
N SER A 162 10.34 -3.52 3.60
CA SER A 162 9.63 -2.23 3.67
C SER A 162 9.77 -1.42 2.37
N PHE A 163 10.91 -1.51 1.69
CA PHE A 163 11.14 -0.93 0.37
C PHE A 163 10.20 -1.51 -0.68
N LEU A 164 10.11 -2.85 -0.76
CA LEU A 164 9.20 -3.52 -1.70
C LEU A 164 7.73 -3.22 -1.39
N MET A 165 7.35 -3.13 -0.11
CA MET A 165 6.00 -2.72 0.29
C MET A 165 5.69 -1.28 -0.16
N LEU A 166 6.64 -0.36 -0.06
CA LEU A 166 6.48 1.01 -0.55
C LEU A 166 6.35 1.06 -2.08
N CYS A 167 7.15 0.29 -2.82
CA CYS A 167 6.98 0.15 -4.27
C CYS A 167 5.57 -0.33 -4.62
N HIS A 168 5.06 -1.34 -3.91
CA HIS A 168 3.70 -1.86 -4.12
C HIS A 168 2.62 -0.81 -3.82
N VAL A 169 2.79 -0.02 -2.76
CA VAL A 169 1.89 1.10 -2.45
C VAL A 169 1.84 2.09 -3.61
N VAL A 170 2.98 2.49 -4.15
CA VAL A 170 3.04 3.42 -5.28
C VAL A 170 2.42 2.82 -6.54
N GLN A 171 2.71 1.55 -6.85
CA GLN A 171 2.12 0.87 -8.02
C GLN A 171 0.59 0.74 -7.93
N THR A 172 0.06 0.63 -6.71
CA THR A 172 -1.37 0.38 -6.48
C THR A 172 -2.16 1.68 -6.32
N TYR A 173 -1.60 2.68 -5.64
CA TYR A 173 -2.31 3.89 -5.22
C TYR A 173 -1.68 5.19 -5.73
N GLY A 174 -0.61 5.13 -6.51
CA GLY A 174 0.09 6.30 -7.07
C GLY A 174 1.15 6.90 -6.14
N SER A 175 2.14 7.60 -6.71
CA SER A 175 3.21 8.24 -5.94
C SER A 175 2.75 9.42 -5.10
N GLU A 176 1.60 10.00 -5.41
CA GLU A 176 1.01 11.09 -4.62
C GLU A 176 0.74 10.66 -3.17
N VAL A 177 0.50 9.37 -2.92
CA VAL A 177 0.36 8.86 -1.54
C VAL A 177 1.61 9.13 -0.71
N ILE A 178 2.78 9.12 -1.35
CA ILE A 178 4.09 9.36 -0.74
C ILE A 178 4.47 10.83 -0.83
N LEU A 179 4.37 11.44 -2.01
CA LEU A 179 4.97 12.74 -2.34
C LEU A 179 4.07 13.95 -2.04
N SER A 180 2.79 13.77 -1.70
CA SER A 180 1.85 14.89 -1.59
C SER A 180 2.06 15.79 -0.37
N ASP A 181 2.80 15.34 0.64
CA ASP A 181 3.07 16.13 1.83
C ASP A 181 4.59 16.29 2.01
N PRO A 182 5.10 17.52 2.21
CA PRO A 182 6.53 17.73 2.40
C PRO A 182 7.02 17.07 3.70
N SER A 183 8.24 16.54 3.65
CA SER A 183 8.91 15.96 4.83
C SER A 183 9.03 17.02 5.95
N PRO A 184 8.56 16.72 7.17
CA PRO A 184 8.60 17.67 8.28
C PRO A 184 10.02 17.97 8.77
N SER A 185 11.01 17.13 8.44
CA SER A 185 12.42 17.32 8.84
C SER A 185 13.22 18.19 7.88
N GLY A 186 12.63 18.67 6.78
CA GLY A 186 13.34 19.44 5.74
C GLY A 186 14.29 18.60 4.88
N GLU A 187 14.72 17.43 5.35
CA GLU A 187 15.43 16.42 4.57
C GLU A 187 14.44 15.48 3.88
N THR A 188 14.66 15.26 2.58
CA THR A 188 13.90 14.30 1.78
C THR A 188 14.36 12.87 2.11
N PRO A 189 13.45 11.98 2.55
CA PRO A 189 13.77 10.58 2.77
C PRO A 189 14.38 9.89 1.53
N PHE A 190 15.16 8.84 1.78
CA PHE A 190 15.77 8.01 0.74
C PHE A 190 14.74 7.51 -0.25
N PHE A 191 13.63 6.93 0.24
CA PHE A 191 12.62 6.35 -0.64
C PHE A 191 11.95 7.39 -1.53
N GLU A 192 11.69 8.60 -1.02
CA GLU A 192 11.11 9.70 -1.82
C GLU A 192 12.06 10.13 -2.94
N THR A 193 13.35 10.26 -2.63
CA THR A 193 14.39 10.58 -3.62
C THR A 193 14.47 9.48 -4.67
N TRP A 194 14.57 8.21 -4.22
CA TRP A 194 14.63 7.05 -5.11
C TRP A 194 13.39 6.93 -6.00
N LEU A 195 12.20 7.17 -5.44
CA LEU A 195 10.93 7.13 -6.16
C LEU A 195 10.94 8.10 -7.34
N GLN A 196 11.36 9.35 -7.11
CA GLN A 196 11.40 10.38 -8.14
C GLN A 196 12.45 10.11 -9.23
N THR A 197 13.54 9.44 -8.90
CA THR A 197 14.66 9.24 -9.84
C THR A 197 14.64 7.89 -10.55
N CYS A 198 14.09 6.86 -9.90
CA CYS A 198 14.28 5.47 -10.30
C CYS A 198 13.00 4.73 -10.66
N MET A 199 11.84 5.15 -10.15
CA MET A 199 10.59 4.42 -10.36
C MET A 199 9.85 4.97 -11.58
N PRO A 200 9.62 4.15 -12.63
CA PRO A 200 8.85 4.59 -13.77
C PRO A 200 7.39 4.82 -13.37
N GLU A 201 6.84 5.95 -13.76
CA GLU A 201 5.41 6.23 -13.64
C GLU A 201 4.78 6.39 -15.02
N GLU A 202 3.49 6.06 -15.11
CA GLU A 202 2.76 6.21 -16.36
C GLU A 202 2.78 7.68 -16.80
N GLY A 203 3.30 7.93 -18.00
CA GLY A 203 3.46 9.29 -18.56
C GLY A 203 4.69 10.07 -18.08
N LYS A 204 5.55 9.52 -17.22
CA LYS A 204 6.82 10.15 -16.82
C LYS A 204 8.03 9.39 -17.39
N THR A 205 8.95 10.13 -18.01
CA THR A 205 10.24 9.59 -18.47
C THR A 205 11.30 9.82 -17.40
N LEU A 206 12.04 8.78 -17.05
CA LEU A 206 13.17 8.89 -16.13
C LEU A 206 14.38 9.46 -16.87
N ASN A 207 15.16 10.32 -16.20
CA ASN A 207 16.40 10.83 -16.74
C ASN A 207 17.55 9.85 -16.45
N PRO A 208 18.09 9.12 -17.45
CA PRO A 208 19.20 8.18 -17.23
C PRO A 208 20.50 8.89 -16.81
N ASP A 209 20.65 10.18 -17.10
CA ASP A 209 21.83 10.98 -16.75
C ASP A 209 21.69 11.68 -15.38
N HIS A 210 20.65 11.34 -14.60
CA HIS A 210 20.43 11.99 -13.31
C HIS A 210 21.66 11.81 -12.39
N PRO A 211 22.14 12.88 -11.71
CA PRO A 211 23.35 12.82 -10.88
C PRO A 211 23.35 11.73 -9.81
N CYS A 212 22.17 11.30 -9.32
CA CYS A 212 22.06 10.22 -8.35
C CYS A 212 22.57 8.86 -8.87
N PHE A 213 22.64 8.66 -10.19
CA PHE A 213 23.17 7.45 -10.81
C PHE A 213 24.66 7.51 -11.07
N ARG A 214 25.33 8.65 -10.80
CA ARG A 214 26.79 8.76 -10.91
C ARG A 214 27.41 8.20 -9.63
N PRO A 215 28.10 7.05 -9.69
CA PRO A 215 28.76 6.49 -8.52
C PRO A 215 29.84 7.44 -8.02
N GLU A 216 30.02 7.53 -6.71
CA GLU A 216 31.17 8.23 -6.12
C GLU A 216 32.42 7.32 -6.24
N PRO A 217 33.43 7.70 -7.04
CA PRO A 217 34.54 6.80 -7.37
C PRO A 217 35.24 6.23 -6.13
N GLY A 218 35.49 7.05 -5.11
CA GLY A 218 36.17 6.62 -3.88
C GLY A 218 35.39 5.60 -3.06
N LYS A 219 34.05 5.69 -3.03
CA LYS A 219 33.20 4.68 -2.38
C LYS A 219 33.17 3.37 -3.19
N VAL A 220 33.16 3.46 -4.52
CA VAL A 220 33.24 2.29 -5.39
C VAL A 220 34.56 1.55 -5.19
N GLU A 221 35.68 2.26 -5.20
CA GLU A 221 37.00 1.67 -4.95
C GLU A 221 37.09 1.02 -3.55
N SER A 222 36.54 1.68 -2.53
CA SER A 222 36.46 1.14 -1.17
C SER A 222 35.63 -0.15 -1.12
N LEU A 223 34.49 -0.18 -1.79
CA LEU A 223 33.63 -1.37 -1.87
C LEU A 223 34.31 -2.50 -2.63
N VAL A 224 34.95 -2.22 -3.77
CA VAL A 224 35.70 -3.22 -4.55
C VAL A 224 36.85 -3.80 -3.73
N THR A 225 37.57 -2.95 -3.00
CA THR A 225 38.64 -3.37 -2.09
C THR A 225 38.10 -4.27 -0.98
N LEU A 226 36.95 -3.91 -0.39
CA LEU A 226 36.30 -4.72 0.62
C LEU A 226 35.86 -6.09 0.08
N LEU A 227 35.22 -6.14 -1.09
CA LEU A 227 34.77 -7.39 -1.72
C LEU A 227 35.93 -8.32 -2.09
N ASN A 228 37.06 -7.77 -2.53
CA ASN A 228 38.24 -8.56 -2.90
C ASN A 228 39.00 -9.11 -1.68
N ASN A 229 38.89 -8.47 -0.52
CA ASN A 229 39.65 -8.81 0.68
C ASN A 229 38.81 -9.45 1.79
N SER A 230 37.49 -9.33 1.74
CA SER A 230 36.57 -9.91 2.72
C SER A 230 36.28 -11.36 2.39
N SER A 231 36.60 -12.26 3.33
CA SER A 231 36.21 -13.67 3.27
C SER A 231 34.74 -13.92 3.67
N GLU A 232 34.04 -12.89 4.15
CA GLU A 232 32.67 -12.98 4.67
C GLU A 232 31.59 -12.80 3.59
N MET A 233 31.87 -12.04 2.51
CA MET A 233 30.95 -11.88 1.37
C MET A 233 31.28 -12.88 0.27
N LYS A 234 31.00 -14.16 0.49
CA LYS A 234 30.87 -15.10 -0.62
C LYS A 234 29.53 -14.89 -1.29
N LEU A 235 29.53 -14.41 -2.53
CA LEU A 235 28.38 -14.57 -3.44
C LEU A 235 28.10 -16.07 -3.53
N VAL A 236 26.96 -16.50 -2.99
CA VAL A 236 26.44 -17.87 -3.11
C VAL A 236 25.88 -18.08 -4.51
#